data_AF-A0A7Z9MGT6-F1
#
_entry.id   AF-A0A7Z9MGT6-F1
#
_cell.length_a   1.000
_cell.length_b   1.000
_cell.length_c   1.000
_cell.angle_alpha   90.00
_cell.angle_beta   90.00
_cell.angle_gamma   90.00
#
_symmetry.space_group_name_H-M   'P 1'
#
loop_
_entity.id
_entity.type
_entity.pdbx_description
1 polymer ?
#
loop_
_entity_poly.entity_id
_entity_poly.type
_entity_poly.pdbx_seq_one_letter_code
_entity_poly.pdbx_strand_id
1 'polypeptide(L)'
;MFKFLRKYSVWILGFGGTLLLIAFLAPNVIQQLAQEAGYAGTTQATVGDGEVVGYEEWQKIVGESQIIDRLGSSIPGVGKLDSPSHWYLLTREADLAGLTPPIQSIAIDDTTLFNIAGNAGARPRQVLEALAHMQGVQRLARMYQFAGRFSDVRLQNAANDLLSTVEIETVVIPATPEDNGSFSDEAMEEQFEAWADSPNGEGDHGFG
;
A
#
# COMPACT_ATOMS: atom_id res chain seq x y z
N MET A 1 -81.82 -22.51 -3.95
CA MET A 1 -80.87 -21.41 -3.72
C MET A 1 -79.55 -21.48 -4.51
N PHE A 2 -79.27 -22.52 -5.32
CA PHE A 2 -77.97 -22.66 -6.01
C PHE A 2 -77.95 -22.31 -7.51
N LYS A 3 -78.95 -21.58 -8.04
CA LYS A 3 -78.94 -21.15 -9.46
C LYS A 3 -78.06 -19.93 -9.74
N PHE A 4 -77.81 -19.08 -8.75
CA PHE A 4 -76.94 -17.89 -8.89
C PHE A 4 -75.45 -18.23 -8.94
N LEU A 5 -74.99 -19.25 -8.21
CA LEU A 5 -73.59 -19.68 -8.21
C LEU A 5 -73.14 -20.27 -9.56
N ARG A 6 -74.03 -20.91 -10.33
CA ARG A 6 -73.69 -21.51 -11.63
C ARG A 6 -73.54 -20.48 -12.76
N LYS A 7 -74.16 -19.30 -12.64
CA LYS A 7 -74.09 -18.24 -13.67
C LYS A 7 -72.82 -17.39 -13.57
N TYR A 8 -72.23 -17.31 -12.37
CA TYR A 8 -71.02 -16.52 -12.10
C TYR A 8 -69.81 -17.36 -11.67
N SER A 9 -69.89 -18.70 -11.67
CA SER A 9 -68.78 -19.56 -11.23
C SER A 9 -67.50 -19.33 -12.04
N VAL A 10 -67.61 -19.04 -13.34
CA VAL A 10 -66.45 -18.74 -14.19
C VAL A 10 -65.86 -17.37 -13.88
N TRP A 11 -66.71 -16.38 -13.57
CA TRP A 11 -66.27 -15.04 -13.17
C TRP A 11 -65.60 -15.05 -11.79
N ILE A 12 -66.17 -15.77 -10.82
CA ILE A 12 -65.58 -15.93 -9.49
C ILE A 12 -64.29 -16.75 -9.56
N LEU A 13 -64.21 -17.77 -10.42
CA LEU A 13 -62.98 -18.54 -10.60
C LEU A 13 -61.88 -17.72 -11.28
N GLY A 14 -62.22 -16.91 -12.29
CA GLY A 14 -61.26 -16.03 -12.96
C GLY A 14 -60.79 -14.89 -12.05
N PHE A 15 -61.71 -14.10 -11.50
CA PHE A 15 -61.35 -12.97 -10.63
C PHE A 15 -60.75 -13.44 -9.29
N GLY A 16 -61.34 -14.47 -8.68
CA GLY A 16 -60.86 -15.04 -7.43
C GLY A 16 -59.52 -15.75 -7.59
N GLY A 17 -59.31 -16.49 -8.68
CA GLY A 17 -58.04 -17.14 -8.98
C GLY A 17 -56.91 -16.15 -9.25
N THR A 18 -57.19 -15.06 -9.98
CA THR A 18 -56.18 -14.02 -10.24
C THR A 18 -55.87 -13.21 -8.97
N LEU A 19 -56.87 -12.90 -8.14
CA LEU A 19 -56.65 -12.25 -6.84
C LEU A 19 -55.87 -13.14 -5.87
N LEU A 20 -56.12 -14.46 -5.89
CA LEU A 20 -55.34 -15.41 -5.09
C LEU A 20 -53.89 -15.48 -5.56
N LEU A 21 -53.66 -15.47 -6.88
CA LEU A 21 -52.31 -15.46 -7.44
C LEU A 21 -51.57 -14.17 -7.04
N ILE A 22 -52.21 -13.00 -7.13
CA ILE A 22 -51.64 -11.72 -6.68
C ILE A 22 -51.40 -11.73 -5.16
N ALA A 23 -52.34 -12.21 -4.36
CA ALA A 23 -52.21 -12.26 -2.90
C ALA A 23 -51.12 -13.23 -2.43
N PHE A 24 -50.86 -14.31 -3.17
CA PHE A 24 -49.79 -15.27 -2.88
C PHE A 24 -48.43 -14.83 -3.43
N LEU A 25 -48.41 -14.01 -4.48
CA LEU A 25 -47.17 -13.46 -5.07
C LEU A 25 -46.71 -12.18 -4.36
N ALA A 26 -47.64 -11.36 -3.86
CA ALA A 26 -47.36 -10.08 -3.20
C ALA A 26 -46.35 -10.18 -2.04
N PRO A 27 -46.36 -11.19 -1.14
CA PRO A 27 -45.36 -11.28 -0.08
C PRO A 27 -43.94 -11.39 -0.62
N ASN A 28 -43.74 -12.17 -1.70
CA ASN A 28 -42.43 -12.40 -2.29
C ASN A 28 -41.95 -11.19 -3.12
N VAL A 29 -42.84 -10.54 -3.87
CA VAL A 29 -42.47 -9.38 -4.71
C VAL A 29 -42.25 -8.13 -3.85
N ILE A 30 -43.06 -7.91 -2.80
CA ILE A 30 -42.86 -6.79 -1.87
C ILE A 30 -41.59 -6.97 -1.06
N GLN A 31 -41.24 -8.20 -0.64
CA GLN A 31 -39.96 -8.46 0.04
C GLN A 31 -38.76 -8.25 -0.89
N GLN A 32 -38.84 -8.68 -2.16
CA GLN A 32 -37.77 -8.45 -3.14
C GLN A 32 -37.59 -6.97 -3.46
N LEU A 33 -38.68 -6.23 -3.71
CA LEU A 33 -38.62 -4.79 -3.96
C LEU A 33 -38.19 -3.99 -2.72
N ALA A 34 -38.57 -4.41 -1.51
CA ALA A 34 -38.12 -3.77 -0.26
C ALA A 34 -36.64 -4.07 0.05
N GLN A 35 -36.14 -5.26 -0.31
CA GLN A 35 -34.72 -5.58 -0.23
C GLN A 35 -33.93 -4.81 -1.29
N GLU A 36 -34.39 -4.74 -2.54
CA GLU A 36 -33.75 -3.91 -3.58
C GLU A 36 -33.80 -2.41 -3.22
N ALA A 37 -34.92 -1.89 -2.75
CA ALA A 37 -35.03 -0.47 -2.37
C ALA A 37 -34.24 -0.13 -1.09
N GLY A 38 -34.10 -1.09 -0.16
CA GLY A 38 -33.38 -0.91 1.10
C GLY A 38 -31.86 -1.02 0.97
N TYR A 39 -31.35 -1.77 -0.01
CA TYR A 39 -29.91 -2.01 -0.19
C TYR A 39 -29.33 -1.30 -1.44
N ALA A 40 -30.05 -1.26 -2.56
CA ALA A 40 -29.53 -0.71 -3.83
C ALA A 40 -29.48 0.83 -3.87
N GLY A 41 -30.15 1.52 -2.94
CA GLY A 41 -30.20 2.99 -2.89
C GLY A 41 -29.37 3.65 -1.79
N THR A 42 -28.71 2.89 -0.91
CA THR A 42 -28.00 3.48 0.24
C THR A 42 -26.60 3.93 -0.14
N THR A 43 -26.38 5.24 -0.10
CA THR A 43 -25.04 5.85 -0.17
C THR A 43 -24.26 5.46 1.08
N GLN A 44 -23.19 4.69 0.91
CA GLN A 44 -22.32 4.28 2.03
C GLN A 44 -21.17 5.26 2.23
N ALA A 45 -20.66 5.86 1.15
CA ALA A 45 -19.61 6.87 1.22
C ALA A 45 -19.74 7.90 0.10
N THR A 46 -19.23 9.09 0.34
CA THR A 46 -19.03 10.14 -0.67
C THR A 46 -17.55 10.45 -0.78
N VAL A 47 -17.07 10.62 -2.01
CA VAL A 47 -15.65 10.68 -2.33
C VAL A 47 -15.36 11.96 -3.10
N GLY A 48 -14.47 12.81 -2.56
CA GLY A 48 -14.04 14.05 -3.20
C GLY A 48 -15.19 14.95 -3.64
N ASP A 49 -15.31 15.19 -4.94
CA ASP A 49 -16.24 16.10 -5.62
C ASP A 49 -17.73 15.65 -5.61
N GLY A 50 -18.11 14.71 -4.73
CA GLY A 50 -19.48 14.25 -4.57
C GLY A 50 -19.81 12.92 -5.28
N GLU A 51 -18.81 12.15 -5.66
CA GLU A 51 -19.02 10.79 -6.17
C GLU A 51 -19.58 9.90 -5.06
N VAL A 52 -20.67 9.18 -5.34
CA VAL A 52 -21.41 8.37 -4.38
C VAL A 52 -21.07 6.90 -4.56
N VAL A 53 -20.52 6.29 -3.52
CA VAL A 53 -20.27 4.84 -3.47
C VAL A 53 -21.49 4.16 -2.87
N GLY A 54 -22.12 3.31 -3.68
CA GLY A 54 -23.27 2.50 -3.28
C GLY A 54 -22.88 1.31 -2.40
N TYR A 55 -23.87 0.66 -1.79
CA TYR A 55 -23.66 -0.50 -0.93
C TYR A 55 -22.96 -1.68 -1.63
N GLU A 56 -23.33 -1.99 -2.88
CA GLU A 56 -22.74 -3.12 -3.60
C GLU A 56 -21.24 -2.93 -3.85
N GLU A 57 -20.86 -1.72 -4.27
CA GLU A 57 -19.46 -1.35 -4.47
C GLU A 57 -18.70 -1.36 -3.15
N TRP A 58 -19.31 -0.83 -2.08
CA TRP A 58 -18.72 -0.88 -0.74
C TRP A 58 -18.48 -2.31 -0.24
N GLN A 59 -19.42 -3.23 -0.47
CA GLN A 59 -19.24 -4.65 -0.12
C GLN A 59 -18.09 -5.28 -0.90
N LYS A 60 -17.91 -4.90 -2.17
CA LYS A 60 -16.77 -5.36 -2.98
C LYS A 60 -15.45 -4.87 -2.39
N ILE A 61 -15.35 -3.58 -2.08
CA ILE A 61 -14.16 -2.95 -1.48
C ILE A 61 -13.78 -3.61 -0.15
N VAL A 62 -14.77 -3.83 0.73
CA VAL A 62 -14.56 -4.49 2.02
C VAL A 62 -14.09 -5.94 1.81
N GLY A 63 -14.65 -6.65 0.84
CA GLY A 63 -14.19 -7.99 0.48
C GLY A 63 -12.73 -7.99 0.02
N GLU A 64 -12.36 -7.07 -0.86
CA GLU A 64 -10.99 -6.93 -1.36
C GLU A 64 -10.00 -6.57 -0.24
N SER A 65 -10.33 -5.60 0.62
CA SER A 65 -9.44 -5.18 1.70
C SER A 65 -9.14 -6.34 2.66
N GLN A 66 -10.15 -7.16 2.97
CA GLN A 66 -9.97 -8.38 3.78
C GLN A 66 -9.09 -9.43 3.11
N ILE A 67 -9.13 -9.56 1.78
CA ILE A 67 -8.25 -10.46 1.04
C ILE A 67 -6.80 -9.97 1.17
N ILE A 68 -6.56 -8.68 0.99
CA ILE A 68 -5.21 -8.08 1.06
C ILE A 68 -4.66 -8.12 2.49
N ASP A 69 -5.47 -7.84 3.50
CA ASP A 69 -5.06 -7.93 4.91
C ASP A 69 -4.63 -9.35 5.29
N ARG A 70 -5.36 -10.37 4.81
CA ARG A 70 -5.00 -11.79 5.04
C ARG A 70 -3.74 -12.22 4.29
N LEU A 71 -3.47 -11.63 3.13
CA LEU A 71 -2.22 -11.82 2.41
C LEU A 71 -1.03 -11.23 3.17
N GLY A 72 -1.26 -10.36 4.17
CA GLY A 72 -0.22 -9.73 4.97
C GLY A 72 0.70 -8.83 4.13
N SER A 73 0.22 -8.40 2.96
CA SER A 73 1.05 -7.67 2.00
C SER A 73 1.19 -6.22 2.46
N SER A 74 2.38 -5.85 2.94
CA SER A 74 2.73 -4.45 3.15
C SER A 74 3.14 -3.83 1.81
N ILE A 75 2.46 -2.76 1.40
CA ILE A 75 2.81 -2.03 0.17
C ILE A 75 3.97 -1.08 0.51
N PRO A 76 5.16 -1.24 -0.12
CA PRO A 76 6.28 -0.33 0.10
C PRO A 76 5.89 1.11 -0.20
N GLY A 77 6.11 2.02 0.75
CA GLY A 77 5.79 3.45 0.61
C GLY A 77 4.39 3.87 1.05
N VAL A 78 3.45 2.93 1.18
CA VAL A 78 2.08 3.21 1.65
C VAL A 78 1.88 2.78 3.10
N GLY A 79 2.59 1.73 3.55
CA GLY A 79 2.50 1.24 4.93
C GLY A 79 1.43 0.16 5.10
N LYS A 80 0.86 0.05 6.31
CA LYS A 80 -0.24 -0.87 6.61
C LYS A 80 -1.56 -0.28 6.12
N LEU A 81 -2.47 -1.14 5.66
CA LEU A 81 -3.82 -0.74 5.32
C LEU A 81 -4.60 -0.54 6.64
N ASP A 82 -4.90 0.71 6.96
CA ASP A 82 -5.59 1.06 8.22
C ASP A 82 -7.11 0.88 8.14
N SER A 83 -7.69 0.97 6.93
CA SER A 83 -9.15 0.97 6.72
C SER A 83 -9.54 0.54 5.30
N PRO A 84 -10.72 -0.09 5.11
CA PRO A 84 -11.30 -0.32 3.78
C PRO A 84 -11.45 0.96 2.94
N SER A 85 -11.71 2.11 3.58
CA SER A 85 -11.76 3.40 2.87
C SER A 85 -10.40 3.80 2.31
N HIS A 86 -9.31 3.49 3.04
CA HIS A 86 -7.95 3.78 2.57
C HIS A 86 -7.61 2.90 1.37
N TRP A 87 -7.97 1.61 1.42
CA TRP A 87 -7.85 0.71 0.26
C TRP A 87 -8.58 1.28 -0.96
N TYR A 88 -9.84 1.67 -0.80
CA TYR A 88 -10.63 2.26 -1.88
C TYR A 88 -9.99 3.49 -2.52
N LEU A 89 -9.48 4.43 -1.71
CA LEU A 89 -8.85 5.64 -2.25
C LEU A 89 -7.61 5.30 -3.09
N LEU A 90 -6.82 4.32 -2.65
CA LEU A 90 -5.63 3.87 -3.37
C LEU A 90 -5.98 3.17 -4.68
N THR A 91 -6.96 2.27 -4.67
CA THR A 91 -7.40 1.56 -5.88
C THR A 91 -8.01 2.52 -6.88
N ARG A 92 -8.86 3.46 -6.40
CA ARG A 92 -9.45 4.51 -7.24
C ARG A 92 -8.38 5.35 -7.92
N GLU A 93 -7.37 5.80 -7.17
CA GLU A 93 -6.28 6.60 -7.76
C GLU A 93 -5.47 5.77 -8.78
N ALA A 94 -5.20 4.49 -8.48
CA ALA A 94 -4.51 3.60 -9.41
C ALA A 94 -5.32 3.35 -10.69
N ASP A 95 -6.64 3.24 -10.58
CA ASP A 95 -7.55 3.10 -11.73
C ASP A 95 -7.62 4.37 -12.56
N LEU A 96 -7.74 5.54 -11.92
CA LEU A 96 -7.73 6.84 -12.59
C LEU A 96 -6.40 7.09 -13.32
N ALA A 97 -5.28 6.62 -12.75
CA ALA A 97 -3.97 6.68 -13.37
C ALA A 97 -3.75 5.62 -14.46
N GLY A 98 -4.70 4.69 -14.66
CA GLY A 98 -4.59 3.61 -15.64
C GLY A 98 -3.51 2.57 -15.30
N LEU A 99 -3.16 2.43 -14.02
CA LEU A 99 -2.08 1.57 -13.55
C LEU A 99 -2.54 0.14 -13.23
N THR A 100 -3.84 -0.04 -13.04
CA THR A 100 -4.46 -1.33 -12.76
C THR A 100 -4.40 -2.24 -14.00
N PRO A 101 -3.72 -3.39 -13.90
CA PRO A 101 -3.65 -4.35 -14.97
C PRO A 101 -4.98 -5.10 -15.16
N PRO A 102 -5.26 -5.64 -16.36
CA PRO A 102 -6.40 -6.52 -16.56
C PRO A 102 -6.24 -7.82 -15.77
N ILE A 103 -7.36 -8.34 -15.24
CA ILE A 103 -7.41 -9.54 -14.39
C ILE A 103 -6.72 -10.75 -15.05
N GLN A 104 -6.80 -10.87 -16.38
CA GLN A 104 -6.20 -11.98 -17.14
C GLN A 104 -4.67 -11.95 -17.16
N SER A 105 -4.05 -10.81 -16.83
CA SER A 105 -2.60 -10.65 -16.81
C SER A 105 -1.96 -10.96 -15.46
N ILE A 106 -2.77 -11.29 -14.44
CA ILE A 106 -2.27 -11.65 -13.12
C ILE A 106 -1.67 -13.05 -13.16
N ALA A 107 -0.33 -13.09 -13.09
CA ALA A 107 0.42 -14.34 -13.02
C ALA A 107 0.35 -14.91 -11.59
N ILE A 108 -0.60 -15.81 -11.36
CA ILE A 108 -0.72 -16.59 -10.13
C ILE A 108 -1.05 -18.05 -10.50
N ASP A 109 -0.48 -19.00 -9.77
CA ASP A 109 -0.76 -20.41 -9.98
C ASP A 109 -2.17 -20.78 -9.45
N ASP A 110 -2.88 -21.63 -10.18
CA ASP A 110 -4.26 -22.01 -9.85
C ASP A 110 -4.36 -22.60 -8.43
N THR A 111 -3.39 -23.41 -8.01
CA THR A 111 -3.42 -24.00 -6.66
C THR A 111 -3.31 -22.92 -5.58
N THR A 112 -2.43 -21.94 -5.79
CA THR A 112 -2.28 -20.80 -4.87
C THR A 112 -3.52 -19.91 -4.86
N LEU A 113 -4.14 -19.70 -6.02
CA LEU A 113 -5.38 -18.94 -6.14
C LEU A 113 -6.52 -19.61 -5.37
N PHE A 114 -6.71 -20.91 -5.51
CA PHE A 114 -7.74 -21.65 -4.78
C PHE A 114 -7.47 -21.70 -3.28
N ASN A 115 -6.22 -21.80 -2.86
CA ASN A 115 -5.84 -21.74 -1.44
C ASN A 115 -6.17 -20.37 -0.84
N ILE A 116 -5.85 -19.27 -1.54
CA ILE A 116 -6.18 -17.91 -1.08
C ILE A 116 -7.70 -17.73 -1.06
N ALA A 117 -8.41 -18.16 -2.11
CA ALA A 117 -9.87 -18.09 -2.18
C ALA A 117 -10.54 -18.85 -1.02
N GLY A 118 -10.07 -20.08 -0.74
CA GLY A 118 -10.55 -20.90 0.38
C GLY A 118 -10.27 -20.27 1.74
N ASN A 119 -9.06 -19.76 1.96
CA ASN A 119 -8.68 -19.11 3.22
C ASN A 119 -9.39 -17.76 3.45
N ALA A 120 -9.64 -17.01 2.37
CA ALA A 120 -10.30 -15.71 2.44
C ALA A 120 -11.83 -15.80 2.45
N GLY A 121 -12.41 -16.97 2.16
CA GLY A 121 -13.85 -17.14 1.96
C GLY A 121 -14.37 -16.36 0.74
N ALA A 122 -13.50 -16.07 -0.22
CA ALA A 122 -13.79 -15.24 -1.38
C ALA A 122 -13.82 -16.08 -2.66
N ARG A 123 -14.48 -15.58 -3.71
CA ARG A 123 -14.47 -16.25 -5.01
C ARG A 123 -13.09 -16.11 -5.66
N PRO A 124 -12.58 -17.10 -6.42
CA PRO A 124 -11.30 -16.98 -7.11
C PRO A 124 -11.20 -15.72 -7.99
N ARG A 125 -12.30 -15.36 -8.64
CA ARG A 125 -12.37 -14.12 -9.43
C ARG A 125 -12.18 -12.85 -8.57
N GLN A 126 -12.77 -12.78 -7.38
CA GLN A 126 -12.60 -11.64 -6.48
C GLN A 126 -11.16 -11.53 -5.97
N VAL A 127 -10.50 -12.68 -5.76
CA VAL A 127 -9.06 -12.69 -5.40
C VAL A 127 -8.22 -12.13 -6.54
N LEU A 128 -8.49 -12.52 -7.79
CA LEU A 128 -7.77 -11.97 -8.95
C LEU A 128 -8.02 -10.46 -9.11
N GLU A 129 -9.24 -10.00 -8.89
CA GLU A 129 -9.58 -8.57 -8.89
C GLU A 129 -8.79 -7.80 -7.80
N ALA A 130 -8.78 -8.31 -6.56
CA ALA A 130 -8.00 -7.71 -5.47
C ALA A 130 -6.49 -7.67 -5.77
N LEU A 131 -5.95 -8.74 -6.36
CA LEU A 131 -4.54 -8.80 -6.75
C LEU A 131 -4.21 -7.83 -7.89
N ALA A 132 -5.11 -7.64 -8.85
CA ALA A 132 -4.95 -6.65 -9.90
C ALA A 132 -4.90 -5.24 -9.33
N HIS A 133 -5.85 -4.87 -8.48
CA HIS A 133 -5.84 -3.60 -7.78
C HIS A 133 -4.56 -3.41 -6.94
N MET A 134 -4.10 -4.45 -6.24
CA MET A 134 -2.86 -4.40 -5.47
C MET A 134 -1.64 -4.10 -6.34
N GLN A 135 -1.53 -4.72 -7.51
CA GLN A 135 -0.44 -4.42 -8.45
C GLN A 135 -0.52 -2.98 -8.98
N GLY A 136 -1.73 -2.48 -9.25
CA GLY A 136 -1.97 -1.08 -9.61
C GLY A 136 -1.49 -0.12 -8.52
N VAL A 137 -1.88 -0.35 -7.27
CA VAL A 137 -1.47 0.47 -6.11
C VAL A 137 0.05 0.40 -5.89
N GLN A 138 0.69 -0.77 -6.05
CA GLN A 138 2.14 -0.88 -5.95
C GLN A 138 2.87 -0.07 -7.03
N ARG A 139 2.37 -0.07 -8.26
CA ARG A 139 2.91 0.74 -9.36
C ARG A 139 2.75 2.23 -9.07
N LEU A 140 1.58 2.61 -8.56
CA LEU A 140 1.30 3.98 -8.14
C LEU A 140 2.26 4.43 -7.04
N ALA A 141 2.41 3.64 -5.98
CA ALA A 141 3.32 3.93 -4.88
C ALA A 141 4.76 4.09 -5.35
N ARG A 142 5.23 3.19 -6.23
CA ARG A 142 6.56 3.31 -6.86
C ARG A 142 6.69 4.60 -7.66
N MET A 143 5.67 4.95 -8.46
CA MET A 143 5.68 6.18 -9.25
C MET A 143 5.82 7.41 -8.35
N TYR A 144 5.10 7.47 -7.23
CA TYR A 144 5.23 8.56 -6.25
C TYR A 144 6.56 8.54 -5.49
N GLN A 145 7.12 7.36 -5.20
CA GLN A 145 8.44 7.23 -4.56
C GLN A 145 9.56 7.76 -5.45
N PHE A 146 9.49 7.50 -6.76
CA PHE A 146 10.47 7.95 -7.73
C PHE A 146 10.12 9.28 -8.39
N ALA A 147 8.95 9.84 -8.12
CA ALA A 147 8.60 11.21 -8.48
C ALA A 147 9.44 12.16 -7.65
N GLY A 148 10.66 12.42 -8.13
CA GLY A 148 11.63 13.22 -7.42
C GLY A 148 11.05 14.61 -7.13
N ARG A 149 10.87 14.90 -5.84
CA ARG A 149 10.63 16.26 -5.34
C ARG A 149 11.95 17.02 -5.38
N PHE A 150 12.39 17.33 -6.58
CA PHE A 150 13.58 18.12 -6.81
C PHE A 150 13.23 19.59 -6.66
N SER A 151 13.74 20.21 -5.60
CA SER A 151 13.90 21.66 -5.59
C SER A 151 15.27 21.99 -6.18
N ASP A 152 15.41 23.15 -6.82
CA ASP A 152 16.67 23.60 -7.42
C ASP A 152 17.84 23.52 -6.43
N VAL A 153 17.61 23.90 -5.17
CA VAL A 153 18.60 23.81 -4.09
C VAL A 153 19.04 22.37 -3.82
N ARG A 154 18.12 21.40 -3.86
CA ARG A 154 18.46 19.98 -3.62
C ARG A 154 19.24 19.39 -4.79
N LEU A 155 18.93 19.79 -6.02
CA LEU A 155 19.70 19.41 -7.20
C LEU A 155 21.12 19.98 -7.13
N GLN A 156 21.25 21.24 -6.72
CA GLN A 156 22.56 21.89 -6.59
C GLN A 156 23.42 21.22 -5.51
N ASN A 157 22.85 20.88 -4.36
CA ASN A 157 23.58 20.16 -3.31
C ASN A 157 23.97 18.74 -3.75
N ALA A 158 23.05 18.00 -4.38
CA ALA A 158 23.37 16.66 -4.91
C ALA A 158 24.46 16.70 -5.98
N ALA A 159 24.46 17.74 -6.82
CA ALA A 159 25.51 17.97 -7.80
C ALA A 159 26.85 18.30 -7.13
N ASN A 160 26.84 19.14 -6.09
CA ASN A 160 28.04 19.45 -5.31
C ASN A 160 28.60 18.18 -4.66
N ASP A 161 27.78 17.36 -4.00
CA ASP A 161 28.24 16.12 -3.35
C ASP A 161 28.84 15.13 -4.36
N LEU A 162 28.24 15.00 -5.54
CA LEU A 162 28.71 14.07 -6.58
C LEU A 162 29.96 14.55 -7.31
N LEU A 163 30.12 15.86 -7.47
CA LEU A 163 31.19 16.46 -8.27
C LEU A 163 32.32 17.04 -7.42
N SER A 164 32.13 17.21 -6.12
CA SER A 164 33.20 17.60 -5.21
C SER A 164 34.10 16.40 -4.95
N THR A 165 35.35 16.50 -5.41
CA THR A 165 36.41 15.58 -5.06
C THR A 165 37.39 16.32 -4.16
N VAL A 166 37.86 15.67 -3.10
CA VAL A 166 38.94 16.18 -2.26
C VAL A 166 40.10 15.19 -2.35
N GLU A 167 41.26 15.68 -2.73
CA GLU A 167 42.51 14.93 -2.67
C GLU A 167 43.14 15.19 -1.29
N ILE A 168 43.33 14.13 -0.50
CA ILE A 168 43.90 14.20 0.85
C ILE A 168 45.09 13.28 0.94
N GLU A 169 46.19 13.82 1.45
CA GLU A 169 47.36 13.05 1.88
C GLU A 169 47.20 12.74 3.37
N THR A 170 47.03 11.46 3.70
CA THR A 170 46.78 11.02 5.08
C THR A 170 47.97 10.24 5.61
N VAL A 171 48.52 10.66 6.74
CA VAL A 171 49.47 9.86 7.53
C VAL A 171 48.70 9.19 8.67
N VAL A 172 48.69 7.86 8.70
CA VAL A 172 48.03 7.09 9.76
C VAL A 172 49.04 6.84 10.87
N ILE A 173 48.83 7.47 12.03
CA ILE A 173 49.62 7.20 13.24
C ILE A 173 48.89 6.12 14.04
N PRO A 174 49.51 4.95 14.28
CA PRO A 174 48.91 3.90 15.08
C PRO A 174 48.72 4.37 16.54
N ALA A 175 47.55 4.12 17.11
CA ALA A 175 47.21 4.52 18.48
C ALA A 175 48.01 3.74 19.55
N THR A 176 48.50 2.56 19.18
CA THR A 176 49.36 1.73 20.02
C THR A 176 50.75 1.75 19.38
N PRO A 177 51.78 2.28 20.06
CA PRO A 177 53.14 2.20 19.56
C PRO A 177 53.58 0.73 19.58
N GLU A 178 53.61 0.09 18.41
CA GLU A 178 54.27 -1.20 18.25
C GLU A 178 55.76 -0.92 18.09
N ASP A 179 56.55 -1.32 19.09
CA ASP A 179 58.00 -1.48 18.98
C ASP A 179 58.81 -0.19 18.77
N ASN A 180 58.51 0.87 19.53
CA ASN A 180 59.35 2.09 19.57
C ASN A 180 60.72 1.88 20.26
N GLY A 181 61.14 0.64 20.50
CA GLY A 181 62.31 0.33 21.32
C GLY A 181 62.18 0.84 22.76
N SER A 182 62.94 0.27 23.69
CA SER A 182 63.25 0.99 24.94
C SER A 182 64.42 1.92 24.64
N PHE A 183 64.21 3.24 24.66
CA PHE A 183 65.31 4.19 24.63
C PHE A 183 66.12 4.02 25.92
N SER A 184 67.44 3.91 25.82
CA SER A 184 68.29 3.95 27.01
C SER A 184 68.22 5.35 27.62
N ASP A 185 68.35 5.44 28.95
CA ASP A 185 68.37 6.73 29.65
C ASP A 185 69.45 7.65 29.09
N GLU A 186 70.60 7.08 28.68
CA GLU A 186 71.70 7.80 28.02
C GLU A 186 71.28 8.42 26.68
N ALA A 187 70.52 7.72 25.85
CA ALA A 187 70.06 8.24 24.55
C ALA A 187 68.99 9.35 24.71
N MET A 188 68.18 9.26 25.77
CA MET A 188 67.21 10.31 26.10
C MET A 188 67.90 11.58 26.61
N GLU A 189 68.97 11.43 27.39
CA GLU A 189 69.74 12.56 27.94
C GLU A 189 70.54 13.26 26.84
N GLU A 190 71.15 12.53 25.90
CA GLU A 190 71.79 13.11 24.71
C GLU A 190 70.80 13.90 23.83
N GLN A 191 69.59 13.39 23.64
CA GLN A 191 68.56 14.10 22.87
C GLN A 191 68.07 15.35 23.60
N PHE A 192 67.93 15.27 24.93
CA PHE A 192 67.55 16.43 25.75
C PHE A 192 68.62 17.52 25.71
N GLU A 193 69.90 17.19 25.93
CA GLU A 193 70.99 18.18 25.87
C GLU A 193 71.13 18.82 24.49
N ALA A 194 70.92 18.05 23.41
CA ALA A 194 71.03 18.57 22.04
C ALA A 194 69.99 19.64 21.70
N TRP A 195 68.80 19.57 22.29
CA TRP A 195 67.66 20.42 21.93
C TRP A 195 67.10 21.27 23.08
N ALA A 196 67.64 21.17 24.30
CA ALA A 196 67.16 21.89 25.48
C ALA A 196 67.13 23.42 25.33
N ASP A 197 68.06 23.97 24.55
CA ASP A 197 68.17 25.42 24.32
C ASP A 197 67.46 25.89 23.04
N SER A 198 66.86 24.97 22.27
CA SER A 198 66.14 25.32 21.04
C SER A 198 64.67 25.65 21.35
N PRO A 199 64.11 26.74 20.80
CA PRO A 199 62.69 27.06 20.98
C PRO A 199 61.79 26.01 20.32
N ASN A 200 60.63 25.76 20.94
CA ASN A 200 59.62 24.83 20.43
C ASN A 200 59.27 25.10 18.95
N GLY A 201 59.52 24.09 18.10
CA GLY A 201 59.23 24.12 16.67
C GLY A 201 60.32 24.71 15.77
N GLU A 202 61.44 25.16 16.33
CA GLU A 202 62.59 25.68 15.54
C GLU A 202 63.74 24.67 15.37
N GLY A 203 63.74 23.55 16.10
CA GLY A 203 64.73 22.49 15.93
C GLY A 203 64.40 21.52 14.79
N ASP A 204 65.38 20.68 14.43
CA ASP A 204 65.25 19.77 13.31
C ASP A 204 64.13 18.74 13.57
N HIS A 205 63.37 18.39 12.54
CA HIS A 205 62.13 17.60 12.63
C HIS A 205 61.01 18.18 13.54
N GLY A 206 61.11 19.46 13.94
CA GLY A 206 60.09 20.15 14.76
C GLY A 206 60.24 19.92 16.27
N PHE A 207 61.39 19.41 16.73
CA PHE A 207 61.71 19.29 18.15
C PHE A 207 62.23 20.62 18.73
N GLY A 208 62.00 20.86 20.03
CA GLY A 208 62.39 22.07 20.77
C GLY A 208 61.46 22.29 21.97
#